data_AF-A0A537QT71-F1
#
_entry.id   AF-A0A537QT71-F1
#
_cell.length_a   1.000
_cell.length_b   1.000
_cell.length_c   1.000
_cell.angle_alpha   90.00
_cell.angle_beta   90.00
_cell.angle_gamma   90.00
#
_symmetry.space_group_name_H-M   'P 1'
#
loop_
_entity.id
_entity.type
_entity.pdbx_description
1 polymer ?
#
loop_
_entity_poly.entity_id
_entity_poly.type
_entity_poly.pdbx_seq_one_letter_code
_entity_poly.pdbx_strand_id
1 'polypeptide(L)'
;MANDGGDFTRSMGIATSGLRAQAGRMRVISENIANADSTASTAGGDPYRRKVPTFSSALDRMLDAKVVALGRIRPDGSAFRVKHDPGNPAADAAG
;
A
#
# COMPACT_ATOMS: atom_id res chain seq x y z
N MET A 1 -23.25 9.60 -35.73
CA MET A 1 -23.85 9.36 -34.40
C MET A 1 -22.75 8.83 -33.51
N ALA A 2 -22.40 9.58 -32.46
CA ALA A 2 -21.32 9.23 -31.55
C ALA A 2 -21.67 7.94 -30.79
N ASN A 3 -20.67 7.10 -30.55
CA ASN A 3 -20.80 5.83 -29.84
C ASN A 3 -20.83 6.07 -28.31
N ASP A 4 -21.80 6.86 -27.85
CA ASP A 4 -21.88 7.37 -26.46
C ASP A 4 -22.02 6.25 -25.43
N GLY A 5 -22.67 5.14 -25.80
CA GLY A 5 -22.81 3.96 -24.93
C GLY A 5 -21.48 3.28 -24.64
N GLY A 6 -20.61 3.14 -25.65
CA GLY A 6 -19.28 2.55 -25.48
C GLY A 6 -18.34 3.44 -24.65
N ASP A 7 -18.41 4.76 -24.84
CA ASP A 7 -17.62 5.73 -24.07
C ASP A 7 -18.02 5.79 -22.60
N PHE A 8 -19.32 5.68 -22.30
CA PHE A 8 -19.79 5.60 -20.93
C PHE A 8 -19.26 4.34 -20.22
N THR A 9 -19.37 3.16 -20.84
CA THR A 9 -18.85 1.91 -20.27
C THR A 9 -17.33 1.96 -20.06
N ARG A 10 -16.57 2.53 -21.00
CA ARG A 10 -15.12 2.76 -20.83
C ARG A 10 -14.83 3.65 -19.63
N SER A 11 -15.51 4.79 -19.53
CA SER A 11 -15.31 5.76 -18.44
C SER A 11 -15.63 5.14 -17.07
N MET A 12 -16.72 4.37 -16.98
CA MET A 12 -17.06 3.62 -15.77
C MET A 12 -16.02 2.55 -15.42
N GLY A 13 -15.52 1.82 -16.41
CA GLY A 13 -14.47 0.81 -16.22
C GLY A 13 -13.18 1.41 -15.67
N ILE A 14 -12.73 2.53 -16.25
CA ILE A 14 -11.57 3.29 -15.78
C ILE A 14 -11.79 3.76 -14.34
N ALA A 15 -12.93 4.40 -14.06
CA ALA A 15 -13.24 4.91 -12.72
C ALA A 15 -13.27 3.77 -11.68
N THR A 16 -13.89 2.63 -12.02
CA THR A 16 -13.95 1.46 -11.16
C THR A 16 -12.56 0.89 -10.86
N SER A 17 -11.68 0.84 -11.87
CA SER A 17 -10.29 0.39 -11.68
C SER A 17 -9.54 1.31 -10.71
N GLY A 18 -9.70 2.63 -10.86
CA GLY A 18 -9.13 3.63 -9.97
C GLY A 18 -9.62 3.50 -8.53
N LEU A 19 -10.95 3.36 -8.34
CA LEU A 19 -11.55 3.18 -7.02
C LEU A 19 -11.05 1.91 -6.33
N ARG A 20 -10.95 0.78 -7.05
CA ARG A 20 -10.40 -0.47 -6.52
C ARG A 20 -8.94 -0.31 -6.10
N ALA A 21 -8.12 0.34 -6.94
CA ALA A 21 -6.72 0.60 -6.63
C ALA A 21 -6.57 1.50 -5.38
N GLN A 22 -7.40 2.55 -5.25
CA GLN A 22 -7.39 3.42 -4.08
C GLN A 22 -7.91 2.73 -2.82
N ALA A 23 -8.96 1.90 -2.91
CA ALA A 23 -9.41 1.09 -1.77
C ALA A 23 -8.28 0.17 -1.28
N GLY A 24 -7.52 -0.42 -2.20
CA GLY A 24 -6.31 -1.18 -1.90
C GLY A 24 -5.24 -0.35 -1.18
N ARG A 25 -4.97 0.87 -1.65
CA ARG A 25 -4.05 1.81 -0.99
C ARG A 25 -4.50 2.13 0.43
N MET A 26 -5.79 2.41 0.62
CA MET A 26 -6.34 2.73 1.94
C MET A 26 -6.17 1.57 2.92
N ARG A 27 -6.37 0.31 2.48
CA ARG A 27 -6.10 -0.87 3.31
C ARG A 27 -4.65 -0.91 3.79
N VAL A 28 -3.69 -0.66 2.90
CA VAL A 28 -2.26 -0.65 3.25
C VAL A 28 -1.93 0.50 4.21
N ILE A 29 -2.54 1.67 4.01
CA ILE A 29 -2.39 2.81 4.94
C ILE A 29 -2.93 2.43 6.32
N SER A 30 -4.13 1.85 6.40
CA SER A 30 -4.72 1.40 7.67
C SER A 30 -3.84 0.36 8.37
N GLU A 31 -3.28 -0.59 7.63
CA GLU A 31 -2.35 -1.59 8.18
C GLU A 31 -1.08 -0.93 8.73
N ASN A 32 -0.52 0.06 8.03
CA ASN A 32 0.64 0.79 8.49
C ASN A 32 0.36 1.61 9.76
N ILE A 33 -0.82 2.22 9.86
CA ILE A 33 -1.23 2.97 11.05
C ILE A 33 -1.39 2.00 12.22
N ALA A 34 -2.06 0.87 12.02
CA ALA A 34 -2.30 -0.12 13.06
C ALA A 34 -1.03 -0.73 13.65
N ASN A 35 0.04 -0.85 12.85
CA ASN A 35 1.31 -1.46 13.26
C ASN A 35 2.45 -0.43 13.40
N ALA A 36 2.16 0.88 13.36
CA ALA A 36 3.19 1.92 13.32
C ALA A 36 4.13 1.89 14.54
N ASP A 37 3.60 1.49 15.70
CA ASP A 37 4.31 1.44 16.98
C ASP A 37 4.67 0.01 17.42
N SER A 38 4.50 -0.98 16.53
CA SER A 38 4.83 -2.37 16.84
C SER A 38 6.34 -2.58 16.87
N THR A 39 6.85 -2.99 18.02
CA THR A 39 8.25 -3.38 18.23
C THR A 39 8.49 -4.85 17.89
N ALA A 40 9.75 -5.27 17.87
CA ALA A 40 10.10 -6.67 17.70
C ALA A 40 9.63 -7.52 18.90
N SER A 41 9.35 -8.79 18.66
CA SER A 41 8.99 -9.75 19.72
C SER A 41 10.17 -10.22 20.56
N THR A 42 11.40 -9.93 20.12
CA THR A 42 12.66 -10.30 20.78
C THR A 42 13.58 -9.09 20.84
N ALA A 43 14.40 -9.01 21.89
CA ALA A 43 15.42 -7.97 22.02
C ALA A 43 16.33 -7.93 20.78
N GLY A 44 16.54 -6.73 20.24
CA GLY A 44 17.37 -6.50 19.04
C GLY A 44 16.76 -6.99 17.72
N GLY A 45 15.49 -7.39 17.69
CA GLY A 45 14.79 -7.73 16.44
C GLY A 45 14.33 -6.50 15.67
N ASP A 46 13.97 -6.70 14.40
CA ASP A 46 13.42 -5.65 13.53
C ASP A 46 11.97 -5.32 13.93
N PRO A 47 11.61 -4.05 14.17
CA PRO A 47 10.23 -3.63 14.38
C PRO A 47 9.42 -3.67 13.07
N TYR A 48 8.13 -3.35 13.13
CA TYR A 48 7.28 -3.33 11.93
C TYR A 48 7.86 -2.43 10.83
N ARG A 49 8.02 -3.00 9.63
CA ARG A 49 8.41 -2.25 8.43
C ARG A 49 7.18 -1.76 7.69
N ARG A 50 7.12 -0.44 7.49
CA ARG A 50 6.07 0.21 6.70
C ARG A 50 5.94 -0.44 5.32
N LYS A 51 4.71 -0.72 4.93
CA LYS A 51 4.36 -1.24 3.61
C LYS A 51 4.07 -0.10 2.63
N VAL A 52 4.65 -0.18 1.44
CA VAL A 52 4.51 0.81 0.37
C VAL A 52 3.74 0.17 -0.80
N PRO A 53 2.49 0.58 -1.07
CA PRO A 53 1.75 0.08 -2.21
C PRO A 53 2.36 0.64 -3.51
N THR A 54 2.50 -0.20 -4.52
CA THR A 54 2.83 0.23 -5.88
C THR A 54 1.59 0.20 -6.77
N PHE A 55 1.66 0.81 -7.94
CA PHE A 55 0.59 0.80 -8.93
C PHE A 55 1.16 0.39 -10.28
N SER A 56 0.31 -0.24 -11.08
CA SER A 56 0.61 -0.59 -12.46
C SER A 56 -0.55 -0.15 -13.36
N SER A 57 -0.24 0.19 -14.59
CA SER A 57 -1.24 0.46 -15.63
C SER A 57 -1.14 -0.60 -16.71
N ALA A 58 -2.29 -1.01 -17.24
CA ALA A 58 -2.39 -2.00 -18.31
C ALA A 58 -3.50 -1.62 -19.26
N LEU A 59 -3.37 -2.02 -20.53
CA LEU A 59 -4.47 -1.93 -21.50
C LEU A 59 -5.44 -3.09 -21.24
N ASP A 60 -6.66 -2.75 -20.84
CA ASP A 60 -7.76 -3.70 -20.81
C ASP A 60 -8.31 -3.80 -22.24
N ARG A 61 -8.11 -4.97 -22.86
CA ARG A 61 -8.51 -5.21 -24.26
C ARG A 61 -10.02 -5.35 -24.44
N MET A 62 -10.77 -5.67 -23.38
CA MET A 62 -12.22 -5.76 -23.44
C MET A 62 -12.85 -4.36 -23.41
N LEU A 63 -12.25 -3.45 -22.63
CA LEU A 63 -12.67 -2.05 -22.56
C LEU A 63 -12.03 -1.18 -23.65
N ASP A 64 -10.95 -1.65 -24.29
CA ASP A 64 -10.09 -0.83 -25.15
C ASP A 64 -9.62 0.46 -24.44
N ALA A 65 -9.22 0.31 -23.18
CA ALA A 65 -8.89 1.43 -22.30
C ALA A 65 -7.73 1.11 -21.37
N LYS A 66 -6.93 2.12 -21.03
CA LYS A 66 -5.91 1.98 -19.98
C LYS A 66 -6.57 2.01 -18.60
N VAL A 67 -6.36 0.97 -17.82
CA VAL A 67 -6.84 0.84 -16.44
C VAL A 67 -5.66 0.81 -15.47
N VAL A 68 -5.93 1.10 -14.20
CA VAL A 68 -4.94 1.03 -13.12
C VAL A 68 -5.26 -0.12 -12.17
N ALA A 69 -4.22 -0.79 -11.69
CA ALA A 69 -4.32 -1.82 -10.68
C ALA A 69 -3.33 -1.55 -9.54
N LEU A 70 -3.70 -1.99 -8.35
CA LEU A 70 -2.76 -2.08 -7.23
C LEU A 70 -1.67 -3.09 -7.60
N GLY A 71 -0.42 -2.66 -7.58
CA GLY A 71 0.75 -3.50 -7.80
C GLY A 71 1.19 -4.21 -6.52
N ARG A 72 2.43 -4.71 -6.56
CA ARG A 72 3.03 -5.39 -5.40
C ARG A 72 3.22 -4.41 -4.24
N ILE A 73 2.91 -4.85 -3.04
CA ILE A 73 3.26 -4.11 -1.83
C ILE A 73 4.72 -4.42 -1.50
N ARG A 74 5.52 -3.37 -1.28
CA ARG A 74 6.95 -3.51 -0.95
C ARG A 74 7.21 -3.01 0.48
N PRO A 75 8.12 -3.63 1.23
CA PRO A 75 8.57 -3.04 2.49
C PRO A 75 9.36 -1.76 2.22
N ASP A 76 9.29 -0.82 3.14
CA ASP A 76 10.12 0.37 3.17
C ASP A 76 11.58 0.00 3.46
N GLY A 77 12.48 0.47 2.59
CA GLY A 77 13.92 0.23 2.68
C GLY A 77 14.69 1.28 3.48
N SER A 78 14.01 2.28 4.03
CA SER A 78 14.65 3.25 4.93
C SER A 78 15.11 2.59 6.24
N ALA A 79 16.13 3.18 6.85
CA ALA A 79 16.60 2.77 8.17
C ALA A 79 15.50 2.98 9.22
N PHE A 80 15.47 2.12 10.24
CA PHE A 80 14.54 2.29 11.35
C PHE A 80 14.85 3.56 12.14
N ARG A 81 13.80 4.15 12.70
CA ARG A 81 13.97 5.23 13.69
C ARG A 81 14.39 4.59 15.00
N VAL A 82 15.47 5.10 15.57
CA VAL A 82 15.90 4.72 16.92
C VAL A 82 15.07 5.52 17.92
N LYS A 83 14.46 4.81 18.87
CA LYS A 83 13.76 5.39 20.02
C LYS A 83 14.35 4.72 21.26
N HIS A 84 14.85 5.53 22.18
CA HIS A 84 15.42 5.06 23.44
C HIS A 84 14.29 4.83 24.45
N ASP A 85 14.10 3.61 24.91
CA ASP A 85 13.00 3.20 25.79
C ASP A 85 13.46 2.10 26.76
N PRO A 86 14.24 2.44 27.81
CA PRO A 86 14.95 1.47 28.65
C PRO A 86 14.06 0.47 29.41
N GLY A 87 12.76 0.76 29.53
CA GLY A 87 11.78 -0.13 30.14
C GLY A 87 11.18 -1.15 29.16
N ASN A 88 11.54 -1.10 27.88
CA ASN A 88 10.99 -1.94 26.84
C ASN A 88 11.70 -3.30 26.78
N PRO A 89 10.98 -4.43 26.92
CA PRO A 89 11.57 -5.77 26.82
C PRO A 89 12.23 -6.08 25.47
N ALA A 90 11.85 -5.35 24.41
CA ALA A 90 12.40 -5.48 23.07
C ALA A 90 13.60 -4.54 22.79
N ALA A 91 13.97 -3.69 23.76
CA ALA A 91 15.14 -2.82 23.65
C ALA A 91 16.43 -3.64 23.47
N ASP A 92 17.41 -3.03 22.82
CA ASP A 92 18.77 -3.57 22.79
C ASP A 92 19.53 -3.21 24.08
N ALA A 93 20.82 -3.52 24.13
CA ALA A 93 21.65 -3.27 25.31
C ALA A 93 21.80 -1.78 25.68
N ALA A 94 21.45 -0.85 24.79
CA ALA A 94 21.50 0.59 25.06
C ALA A 94 20.22 1.15 25.68
N GLY A 95 19.10 0.42 25.61
CA GLY A 95 17.79 0.85 26.14
C GLY A 95 16.90 1.56 25.11
#